data_AF-A0A831XHH3-F1
#
_entry.id   AF-A0A831XHH3-F1
#
_cell.length_a   1.000
_cell.length_b   1.000
_cell.length_c   1.000
_cell.angle_alpha   90.00
_cell.angle_beta   90.00
_cell.angle_gamma   90.00
#
_symmetry.space_group_name_H-M   'P 1'
#
loop_
_entity.id
_entity.type
_entity.pdbx_description
1 polymer ?
#
loop_
_entity_poly.entity_id
_entity_poly.type
_entity_poly.pdbx_seq_one_letter_code
_entity_poly.pdbx_strand_id
1 'polypeptide(L)' 'PYGLPPEERLGFYLDLSRLGPGLYYLVHHSALPTPEGRALPDWATREADFFALSHPEVRRVLSEFHPLTWRQVKEAL' A
#
# COMPACT_ATOMS: atom_id res chain seq x y z
N PRO A 1 4.09 2.83 5.73
CA PRO A 1 4.95 2.24 6.80
C PRO A 1 4.13 1.92 8.06
N TYR A 2 4.54 0.92 8.83
CA TYR A 2 3.92 0.61 10.12
C TYR A 2 4.10 1.83 11.05
N GLY A 3 3.01 2.34 11.63
CA GLY A 3 3.03 3.54 12.50
C GLY A 3 2.76 4.89 11.82
N LEU A 4 2.59 4.95 10.50
CA LEU A 4 2.16 6.19 9.83
C LEU A 4 0.69 6.50 10.17
N PRO A 5 0.34 7.73 10.57
CA PRO A 5 -1.04 8.11 10.83
C PRO A 5 -1.96 7.83 9.63
N PRO A 6 -3.23 7.43 9.85
CA PRO A 6 -4.19 7.17 8.77
C PRO A 6 -4.32 8.32 7.77
N GLU A 7 -4.33 9.56 8.24
CA GLU A 7 -4.47 10.78 7.45
C GLU A 7 -3.27 11.06 6.52
N GLU A 8 -2.08 10.59 6.88
CA GLU A 8 -0.87 10.76 6.07
C GLU A 8 -0.74 9.69 4.99
N ARG A 9 -1.61 8.66 5.02
CA ARG A 9 -1.43 7.46 4.22
C ARG A 9 -1.50 7.72 2.72
N LEU A 10 -2.44 8.56 2.29
CA LEU A 10 -2.56 8.92 0.87
C LEU A 10 -1.30 9.61 0.35
N GLY A 11 -0.79 10.60 1.10
CA GLY A 11 0.43 11.33 0.74
C GLY A 11 1.64 10.41 0.61
N PHE A 12 1.81 9.48 1.55
CA PHE A 12 2.87 8.48 1.50
C PHE A 12 2.87 7.67 0.19
N TYR A 13 1.70 7.20 -0.27
CA TYR A 13 1.62 6.44 -1.52
C TYR A 13 1.90 7.30 -2.75
N LEU A 14 1.49 8.58 -2.74
CA LEU A 14 1.77 9.51 -3.85
C LEU A 14 3.26 9.84 -3.96
N ASP A 15 3.94 9.96 -2.81
CA ASP A 15 5.38 10.25 -2.75
C ASP A 15 6.26 9.10 -3.26
N LEU A 16 5.70 7.90 -3.50
CA LEU A 16 6.42 6.80 -4.15
C LEU A 16 6.92 7.18 -5.55
N SER A 17 6.24 8.11 -6.23
CA SER A 17 6.68 8.68 -7.53
C SER A 17 8.05 9.36 -7.48
N ARG A 18 8.56 9.69 -6.29
CA ARG A 18 9.85 10.33 -6.07
C ARG A 18 10.99 9.35 -5.85
N LEU A 19 10.70 8.05 -5.78
CA LEU A 19 11.74 7.03 -5.62
C LEU A 19 12.59 6.93 -6.88
N GLY A 20 13.89 6.73 -6.70
CA GLY A 20 14.79 6.37 -7.81
C GLY A 20 14.62 4.89 -8.22
N PRO A 21 15.39 4.41 -9.20
CA PRO A 21 15.40 2.99 -9.56
C PRO A 21 15.86 2.09 -8.40
N GLY A 22 15.21 0.94 -8.25
CA GLY A 22 15.54 -0.05 -7.22
C GLY A 22 14.54 -1.20 -7.13
N LEU A 23 14.86 -2.20 -6.32
CA LEU A 23 13.92 -3.26 -5.93
C LEU A 23 13.25 -2.86 -4.61
N TYR A 24 11.96 -2.60 -4.64
CA TYR A 24 11.18 -2.19 -3.47
C TYR A 24 10.19 -3.29 -3.09
N TYR A 25 10.06 -3.52 -1.77
CA TYR A 25 9.03 -4.36 -1.19
C TYR A 25 8.17 -3.50 -0.26
N LEU A 26 6.89 -3.35 -0.61
CA LEU A 26 5.95 -2.52 0.12
C LEU A 26 4.81 -3.38 0.65
N VAL A 27 4.63 -3.37 1.97
CA VAL A 27 3.57 -4.10 2.66
C VAL A 27 2.41 -3.15 2.97
N HIS A 28 1.18 -3.65 2.81
CA HIS A 28 -0.05 -2.96 3.19
C HIS A 28 -0.97 -3.93 3.94
N HIS A 29 -1.88 -3.39 4.75
CA HIS A 29 -2.83 -4.16 5.55
C HIS A 29 -4.27 -3.75 5.27
N SER A 30 -4.56 -3.41 4.01
CA SER A 30 -5.87 -2.96 3.55
C SER A 30 -7.00 -3.84 4.09
N ALA A 31 -7.99 -3.20 4.72
CA ALA A 31 -9.23 -3.84 5.14
C ALA A 31 -10.43 -2.96 4.80
N LEU A 32 -11.56 -3.59 4.48
CA LEU A 32 -12.82 -2.89 4.24
C LEU A 32 -13.38 -2.30 5.55
N PRO A 33 -14.14 -1.19 5.47
CA PRO A 33 -14.77 -0.55 6.63
C PRO A 33 -15.99 -1.34 7.13
N THR A 34 -15.78 -2.53 7.68
CA THR A 34 -16.86 -3.37 8.23
C THR A 34 -16.89 -3.32 9.77
N PRO A 35 -18.04 -3.60 10.41
CA PRO A 35 -18.12 -3.71 11.87
C PRO A 35 -17.10 -4.70 12.46
N GLU A 36 -16.90 -5.84 11.80
CA GLU A 36 -15.94 -6.87 12.21
C GLU A 36 -14.50 -6.36 12.08
N GLY A 37 -14.17 -5.67 10.99
CA GLY A 37 -12.84 -5.07 10.79
C GLY A 37 -12.54 -3.99 11.83
N ARG A 38 -13.55 -3.21 12.22
CA ARG A 38 -13.44 -2.15 13.25
C ARG A 38 -13.31 -2.67 14.67
N ALA A 39 -13.48 -3.98 14.89
CA ALA A 39 -13.17 -4.60 16.18
C ALA A 39 -11.65 -4.69 16.44
N LEU A 40 -10.81 -4.56 15.40
CA LEU A 40 -9.36 -4.56 15.55
C LEU A 40 -8.84 -3.19 16.02
N PRO A 41 -7.88 -3.12 16.94
CA PRO A 41 -7.41 -1.85 17.49
C PRO A 41 -6.72 -0.94 16.45
N ASP A 42 -6.21 -1.49 15.34
CA ASP A 42 -5.52 -0.78 14.27
C ASP A 42 -6.40 -0.56 13.02
N TRP A 43 -7.72 -0.75 13.15
CA TRP A 43 -8.66 -0.72 12.02
C TRP A 43 -8.55 0.55 11.16
N ALA A 44 -8.33 1.72 11.78
CA ALA A 44 -8.26 2.99 11.07
C ALA A 44 -7.09 3.03 10.09
N THR A 45 -5.96 2.42 10.45
CA THR A 45 -4.78 2.30 9.59
C THR A 45 -5.03 1.34 8.43
N ARG A 46 -5.72 0.22 8.69
CA ARG A 46 -6.08 -0.77 7.66
C ARG A 46 -7.08 -0.21 6.65
N GLU A 47 -8.06 0.54 7.14
CA GLU A 47 -9.04 1.26 6.32
C GLU A 47 -8.35 2.34 5.47
N ALA A 48 -7.39 3.08 6.03
CA ALA A 48 -6.60 4.06 5.29
C ALA A 48 -5.73 3.42 4.18
N ASP A 49 -5.09 2.27 4.44
CA ASP A 49 -4.37 1.52 3.40
C ASP A 49 -5.33 1.11 2.26
N PHE A 50 -6.55 0.66 2.60
CA PHE A 50 -7.56 0.31 1.59
C PHE A 50 -7.95 1.53 0.73
N PHE A 51 -8.30 2.66 1.36
CA PHE A 51 -8.71 3.85 0.64
C PHE A 51 -7.59 4.42 -0.23
N ALA A 52 -6.36 4.51 0.30
CA ALA A 52 -5.24 5.04 -0.45
C ALA A 52 -4.91 4.17 -1.67
N LEU A 53 -4.83 2.84 -1.52
CA LEU A 53 -4.56 1.93 -2.64
C LEU A 53 -5.70 1.86 -3.67
N SER A 54 -6.93 2.14 -3.25
CA SER A 54 -8.08 2.23 -4.15
C SER A 54 -8.15 3.57 -4.90
N HIS A 55 -7.41 4.59 -4.45
CA HIS A 55 -7.43 5.93 -5.04
C HIS A 55 -6.83 5.91 -6.46
N PRO A 56 -7.52 6.48 -7.48
CA PRO A 56 -7.04 6.43 -8.87
C PRO A 56 -5.63 7.00 -9.07
N GLU A 57 -5.29 8.08 -8.37
CA GLU A 57 -3.96 8.70 -8.49
C GLU A 57 -2.85 7.81 -7.88
N VAL A 58 -3.14 7.09 -6.80
CA VAL A 58 -2.18 6.11 -6.25
C VAL A 58 -2.02 4.95 -7.22
N ARG A 59 -3.11 4.47 -7.84
CA ARG A 59 -3.03 3.45 -8.89
C ARG A 59 -2.21 3.91 -10.10
N ARG A 60 -2.29 5.20 -10.46
CA ARG A 60 -1.44 5.80 -11.49
C ARG A 60 0.03 5.74 -11.09
N VAL A 61 0.40 6.19 -9.89
CA VAL A 61 1.78 6.12 -9.38
C VAL A 61 2.29 4.68 -9.32
N LEU A 62 1.49 3.73 -8.83
CA LEU A 62 1.89 2.31 -8.79
C LEU A 62 2.10 1.70 -10.18
N SER A 63 1.43 2.22 -11.21
CA SER A 63 1.64 1.77 -12.59
C SER A 63 2.97 2.22 -13.20
N GLU A 64 3.68 3.15 -12.55
CA GLU A 64 5.03 3.58 -12.94
C GLU A 64 6.10 2.54 -12.53
N PHE A 65 5.77 1.59 -11.65
CA PHE A 65 6.64 0.49 -11.24
C PHE A 65 6.38 -0.77 -12.07
N HIS A 66 7.43 -1.57 -12.32
CA HIS A 66 7.25 -2.92 -12.84
C HIS A 66 6.74 -3.85 -11.73
N PRO A 67 5.53 -4.43 -11.84
CA PRO A 67 5.03 -5.34 -10.81
C PRO A 67 5.85 -6.63 -10.83
N LEU A 68 6.39 -6.99 -9.66
CA LEU A 68 7.17 -8.21 -9.46
C LEU A 68 6.49 -9.11 -8.43
N THR A 69 6.26 -10.36 -8.79
CA THR A 69 5.66 -11.36 -7.91
C THR A 69 6.71 -12.28 -7.31
N TRP A 70 6.43 -12.82 -6.13
CA TRP A 70 7.28 -13.85 -5.51
C TRP A 70 7.42 -15.11 -6.35
N ARG A 71 6.44 -15.41 -7.22
CA ARG A 71 6.54 -16.52 -8.18
C ARG A 71 7.69 -16.30 -9.16
N GLN A 72 7.78 -15.12 -9.78
CA GLN A 72 8.86 -14.79 -10.71
C GLN A 72 10.23 -14.87 -10.04
N VAL A 73 10.34 -14.41 -8.79
CA VAL A 73 11.58 -14.54 -8.01
C VAL A 73 11.92 -16.01 -7.75
N LYS A 74 10.93 -16.82 -7.33
CA LYS A 74 11.11 -18.25 -7.05
C LYS A 74 11.45 -19.06 -8.30
N GLU A 75 10.93 -18.70 -9.47
CA GLU A 75 11.23 -19.39 -10.73
C GLU A 75 12.65 -19.09 -11.24
N ALA A 76 13.28 -18.02 -10.75
CA ALA A 76 14.63 -17.59 -11.14
C ALA A 76 15.75 -18.02 -10.15
N LEU A 77 15.40 -18.66 -9.03
CA LEU A 77 16.32 -19.13 -7.97
C LEU A 77 16.22 -20.65 -7.81
#